data_AF-A0A8J7QA08-F1
#
_entry.id   AF-A0A8J7QA08-F1
#
_cell.length_a   1.000
_cell.length_b   1.000
_cell.length_c   1.000
_cell.angle_alpha   90.00
_cell.angle_beta   90.00
_cell.angle_gamma   90.00
#
_symmetry.space_group_name_H-M   'P 1'
#
loop_
_entity.id
_entity.type
_entity.pdbx_description
1 polymer ?
#
loop_
_entity_poly.entity_id
_entity_poly.type
_entity_poly.pdbx_seq_one_letter_code
_entity_poly.pdbx_strand_id
1 'polypeptide(L)'
;MKYSIIIEQLDEDEIYTPATIADFAEQIGYIDTSDPERYRLERQRVRIAMGRFSNNHRFPDEGDGFVTLRGQPPIPGWFGWRWKAAIHD
;
A
#
# COMPACT_ATOMS: atom_id res chain seq x y z
N MET A 1 -14.76 -4.25 0.30
CA MET A 1 -13.57 -4.68 1.07
C MET A 1 -13.01 -3.45 1.75
N LYS A 2 -12.90 -3.44 3.09
CA LYS A 2 -12.26 -2.33 3.81
C LYS A 2 -10.77 -2.63 3.87
N TYR A 3 -9.96 -1.82 3.19
CA TYR A 3 -8.49 -1.91 3.23
C TYR A 3 -7.92 -1.22 4.48
N SER A 4 -8.75 -0.57 5.31
CA SER A 4 -8.35 0.15 6.52
C SER A 4 -7.54 -0.72 7.49
N ILE A 5 -7.90 -1.99 7.65
CA ILE A 5 -7.20 -2.92 8.55
C ILE A 5 -5.74 -3.19 8.14
N ILE A 6 -5.42 -3.13 6.84
CA ILE A 6 -4.04 -3.28 6.36
C ILE A 6 -3.26 -2.02 6.73
N ILE A 7 -3.87 -0.86 6.48
CA ILE A 7 -3.24 0.46 6.65
C ILE A 7 -3.00 0.78 8.13
N GLU A 8 -3.95 0.45 9.01
CA GLU A 8 -3.84 0.62 10.47
C GLU A 8 -2.62 -0.12 11.04
N GLN A 9 -2.22 -1.24 10.41
CA GLN A 9 -1.11 -2.08 10.82
C GLN A 9 0.23 -1.73 10.17
N LEU A 10 0.27 -0.79 9.21
CA LEU A 10 1.54 -0.32 8.64
C LEU A 10 2.32 0.49 9.68
N ASP A 11 3.65 0.35 9.63
CA ASP A 11 4.56 1.20 10.42
C ASP A 11 4.43 2.66 9.94
N GLU A 12 4.48 3.57 10.89
CA GLU A 12 4.39 4.99 10.61
C GLU A 12 5.71 5.56 10.12
N ASP A 13 6.84 4.94 10.49
CA ASP A 13 8.19 5.40 10.17
C ASP A 13 8.75 4.80 8.87
N GLU A 14 8.02 3.88 8.24
CA GLU A 14 8.42 3.23 6.98
C GLU A 14 7.69 3.80 5.77
N ILE A 15 8.39 3.77 4.63
CA ILE A 15 7.83 4.19 3.34
C ILE A 15 7.33 2.96 2.59
N TYR A 16 6.03 2.94 2.28
CA TYR A 16 5.42 1.86 1.54
C TYR A 16 5.04 2.26 0.12
N THR A 17 5.11 1.28 -0.77
CA THR A 17 4.63 1.34 -2.15
C THR A 17 3.38 0.47 -2.27
N PRO A 18 2.51 0.66 -3.28
CA PRO A 18 1.36 -0.23 -3.48
C PRO A 18 1.72 -1.71 -3.60
N ALA A 19 2.95 -2.02 -4.05
CA ALA A 19 3.45 -3.40 -4.14
C ALA A 19 3.81 -3.95 -2.75
N THR A 20 4.58 -3.19 -1.96
CA THR A 20 4.98 -3.62 -0.61
C THR A 20 3.80 -3.68 0.36
N ILE A 21 2.76 -2.86 0.17
CA ILE A 21 1.50 -2.99 0.92
C ILE A 21 0.78 -4.31 0.58
N ALA A 22 0.81 -4.73 -0.68
CA ALA A 22 0.22 -6.00 -1.08
C ALA A 22 1.00 -7.20 -0.50
N ASP A 23 2.32 -7.08 -0.40
CA ASP A 23 3.17 -8.08 0.28
C ASP A 23 2.91 -8.10 1.79
N PHE A 24 2.74 -6.93 2.42
CA PHE A 24 2.36 -6.85 3.84
C PHE A 24 0.98 -7.47 4.10
N ALA A 25 0.00 -7.22 3.22
CA ALA A 25 -1.33 -7.83 3.31
C ALA A 25 -1.29 -9.37 3.25
N GLU A 26 -0.34 -9.94 2.50
CA GLU A 26 -0.06 -11.38 2.50
C GLU A 26 0.52 -11.82 3.85
N GLN A 27 1.53 -11.10 4.37
CA GLN A 27 2.20 -11.44 5.63
C GLN A 27 1.26 -11.46 6.84
N ILE A 28 0.29 -10.55 6.91
CA ILE A 28 -0.69 -10.49 8.01
C ILE A 28 -1.90 -11.43 7.80
N GLY A 29 -1.90 -12.26 6.75
CA GLY A 29 -2.97 -13.21 6.46
C GLY A 29 -4.27 -12.57 5.95
N TYR A 30 -4.22 -11.34 5.44
CA TYR A 30 -5.39 -10.68 4.83
C TYR A 30 -5.70 -11.23 3.43
N ILE A 31 -4.68 -11.71 2.73
CA ILE A 31 -4.80 -12.40 1.43
C ILE A 31 -4.68 -13.90 1.66
N ASP A 32 -5.65 -14.66 1.18
CA ASP A 32 -5.61 -16.12 1.25
C ASP A 32 -4.65 -16.68 0.19
N THR A 33 -3.62 -17.39 0.62
CA THR A 33 -2.59 -17.99 -0.24
C THR A 33 -2.88 -19.44 -0.62
N SER A 34 -3.99 -20.03 -0.15
CA SER A 34 -4.32 -21.45 -0.38
C SER A 34 -4.79 -21.75 -1.81
N ASP A 35 -5.44 -20.78 -2.46
CA ASP A 35 -5.86 -20.85 -3.87
C ASP A 35 -4.98 -19.92 -4.73
N PRO A 36 -4.15 -20.44 -5.64
CA PRO A 36 -3.23 -19.62 -6.45
C PRO A 36 -3.90 -18.60 -7.37
N GLU A 37 -5.09 -18.87 -7.90
CA GLU A 37 -5.81 -17.93 -8.76
C GLU A 37 -6.43 -16.82 -7.93
N ARG A 38 -7.05 -17.19 -6.81
CA ARG A 38 -7.62 -16.23 -5.86
C ARG A 38 -6.55 -15.34 -5.26
N TYR A 39 -5.43 -15.91 -4.84
CA TYR A 39 -4.24 -15.20 -4.36
C TYR A 39 -3.79 -14.12 -5.34
N ARG A 40 -3.58 -14.51 -6.62
CA ARG A 40 -3.16 -13.57 -7.66
C ARG A 40 -4.15 -12.43 -7.85
N LEU A 41 -5.45 -12.75 -7.86
CA LEU A 41 -6.52 -11.77 -8.03
C LEU A 41 -6.61 -10.81 -6.83
N GLU A 42 -6.58 -11.31 -5.59
CA GLU A 42 -6.66 -10.51 -4.37
C GLU A 42 -5.43 -9.63 -4.21
N ARG A 43 -4.22 -10.16 -4.45
CA ARG A 43 -2.98 -9.37 -4.44
C ARG A 43 -3.00 -8.26 -5.50
N GLN A 44 -3.48 -8.55 -6.71
CA GLN A 44 -3.64 -7.53 -7.75
C GLN A 44 -4.68 -6.47 -7.36
N ARG A 45 -5.79 -6.86 -6.73
CA ARG A 45 -6.84 -5.93 -6.25
C ARG A 45 -6.29 -4.96 -5.20
N VAL A 46 -5.54 -5.46 -4.21
CA VAL A 46 -4.89 -4.62 -3.19
C VAL A 46 -3.96 -3.61 -3.87
N ARG A 47 -3.04 -4.09 -4.72
CA ARG A 47 -2.09 -3.22 -5.43
C ARG A 47 -2.77 -2.14 -6.26
N ILE A 48 -3.82 -2.47 -7.01
CA ILE A 48 -4.57 -1.49 -7.82
C ILE A 48 -5.31 -0.49 -6.92
N ALA A 49 -5.95 -0.96 -5.86
CA ALA A 49 -6.68 -0.09 -4.93
C ALA A 49 -5.73 0.92 -4.27
N MET A 50 -4.57 0.46 -3.78
CA MET A 50 -3.55 1.32 -3.18
C MET A 50 -2.95 2.29 -4.20
N GLY A 51 -2.69 1.85 -5.44
CA GLY A 51 -2.20 2.72 -6.51
C GLY A 51 -3.20 3.80 -6.96
N ARG A 52 -4.50 3.49 -6.97
CA ARG A 52 -5.54 4.49 -7.27
C ARG A 52 -5.65 5.52 -6.16
N PHE A 53 -5.67 5.05 -4.91
CA PHE A 53 -5.64 5.96 -3.76
C PHE A 53 -4.38 6.81 -3.80
N SER A 54 -3.24 6.22 -4.19
CA SER A 54 -1.98 6.93 -4.20
C SER A 54 -1.93 8.05 -5.23
N ASN A 55 -2.60 7.88 -6.37
CA ASN A 55 -2.66 8.92 -7.41
C ASN A 55 -3.64 10.05 -7.10
N ASN A 56 -4.58 9.84 -6.18
CA ASN A 56 -5.59 10.84 -5.82
C ASN A 56 -5.10 11.86 -4.77
N HIS A 57 -3.86 11.74 -4.31
CA HIS A 57 -3.24 12.62 -3.32
C HIS A 57 -2.01 13.31 -3.96
N ARG A 58 -1.68 14.54 -3.54
CA ARG A 58 -0.63 15.35 -4.19
C ARG A 58 0.75 15.14 -3.54
N PHE A 59 1.60 14.39 -4.24
CA PHE A 59 3.03 14.25 -3.91
C PHE A 59 3.87 15.31 -4.63
N PRO A 60 4.87 15.95 -3.98
CA PRO A 60 5.33 15.81 -2.60
C PRO A 60 4.75 16.86 -1.63
N ASP A 61 3.80 17.69 -2.07
CA ASP A 61 3.22 18.77 -1.24
C ASP A 61 2.58 18.21 0.06
N GLU A 62 2.14 16.96 0.01
CA GLU A 62 1.65 16.21 1.16
C GLU A 62 2.76 15.40 1.88
N GLY A 63 4.04 15.79 1.81
CA GLY A 63 5.09 15.35 2.74
C GLY A 63 5.61 13.91 2.59
N ASP A 64 5.26 13.22 1.51
CA ASP A 64 5.67 11.85 1.21
C ASP A 64 6.78 11.81 0.14
N GLY A 65 7.61 10.77 0.21
CA GLY A 65 8.84 10.64 -0.56
C GLY A 65 8.75 9.77 -1.81
N PHE A 66 9.91 9.38 -2.32
CA PHE A 66 10.05 8.41 -3.41
C PHE A 66 10.83 7.20 -2.90
N VAL A 67 10.38 6.00 -3.27
CA VAL A 67 11.08 4.73 -3.02
C VAL A 67 11.76 4.30 -4.31
N THR A 68 13.02 3.87 -4.20
CA THR A 68 13.73 3.27 -5.32
C THR A 68 13.75 1.75 -5.14
N LEU A 69 13.12 1.02 -6.06
CA LEU A 69 13.24 -0.43 -6.14
C LEU A 69 14.35 -0.81 -7.13
N ARG A 70 15.09 -1.88 -6.86
CA ARG A 70 16.21 -2.31 -7.71
C ARG A 70 15.72 -2.58 -9.14
N GLY A 71 16.28 -1.84 -10.11
CA GLY A 71 15.94 -1.98 -11.53
C GLY A 71 14.67 -1.25 -11.97
N GLN A 72 14.09 -0.38 -11.14
CA GLN A 72 12.92 0.44 -11.47
C GLN A 72 13.20 1.93 -11.22
N PRO A 73 12.56 2.84 -11.96
CA PRO A 73 12.60 4.26 -11.63
C PRO A 73 12.00 4.49 -10.23
N PRO A 74 12.40 5.58 -9.53
CA PRO A 74 11.79 5.95 -8.27
C PRO A 74 10.27 6.01 -8.39
N ILE A 75 9.58 5.27 -7.52
CA ILE A 75 8.13 5.27 -7.45
C ILE A 75 7.69 6.09 -6.24
N PRO A 76 6.57 6.81 -6.32
CA PRO A 76 6.00 7.48 -5.15
C PRO A 76 5.81 6.46 -4.02
N GLY A 77 6.28 6.79 -2.83
CA GLY A 77 6.12 5.97 -1.64
C GLY A 77 5.68 6.84 -0.47
N TRP A 78 4.83 6.29 0.39
CA TRP A 78 4.14 7.06 1.41
C TRP A 78 4.58 6.67 2.81
N PHE A 79 4.76 7.64 3.69
CA PHE A 79 4.87 7.45 5.14
C PHE A 79 3.49 6.98 5.64
N GLY A 80 3.42 5.80 6.24
CA GLY A 80 2.16 5.20 6.72
C GLY A 80 1.30 6.11 7.61
N TRP A 81 1.90 7.10 8.26
CA TRP A 81 1.26 8.10 9.14
C TRP A 81 0.14 8.94 8.47
N ARG A 82 0.32 9.44 7.24
CA ARG A 82 -0.66 10.37 6.64
C ARG A 82 -1.94 9.69 6.16
N TRP A 83 -1.89 8.44 5.73
CA TRP A 83 -3.09 7.67 5.41
C TRP A 83 -3.97 7.47 6.66
N LYS A 84 -3.37 7.19 7.81
CA LYS A 84 -4.13 6.96 9.05
C LYS A 84 -4.95 8.20 9.41
N ALA A 85 -4.40 9.41 9.22
CA ALA A 85 -5.14 10.66 9.40
C ALA A 85 -6.36 10.76 8.45
N ALA A 86 -6.19 10.48 7.16
CA ALA A 86 -7.25 10.59 6.16
C ALA A 86 -8.36 9.53 6.25
N ILE A 87 -8.14 8.40 6.95
CA ILE A 87 -9.20 7.40 7.21
C ILE A 87 -10.14 7.86 8.35
N HIS A 88 -9.67 8.77 9.20
CA HIS A 88 -10.40 9.24 10.37
C HIS A 88 -11.15 10.57 10.16
N ASP A 89 -10.93 11.26 9.04
CA ASP A 89 -11.72 12.42 8.56
C ASP A 89 -12.89 12.00 7.65
#